data_AF-A0A2V8IL65-F1
#
_entry.id   AF-A0A2V8IL65-F1
#
_cell.length_a   1.000
_cell.length_b   1.000
_cell.length_c   1.000
_cell.angle_alpha   90.00
_cell.angle_beta   90.00
_cell.angle_gamma   90.00
#
_symmetry.space_group_name_H-M   'P 1'
#
loop_
_entity.id
_entity.type
_entity.pdbx_description
1 polymer ?
#
loop_
_entity_poly.entity_id
_entity_poly.type
_entity_poly.pdbx_seq_one_letter_code
_entity_poly.pdbx_strand_id
1 'polypeptide(L)'
;MGTRRAGALVADRTPARGSGRENIVSVASCWEVVIKTQKGLLSISDLATWWRRAAELTAARVLNVRSSHITALAALPMLHKDPFDRILIAQAKAEGLALVTNDASIGEYPIQALW
;
A
#
# COMPACT_ATOMS: atom_id res chain seq x y z
N MET A 1 -14.38 16.93 11.18
CA MET A 1 -13.62 17.46 10.02
C MET A 1 -12.24 16.82 10.09
N GLY A 2 -12.13 15.56 9.67
CA GLY A 2 -10.92 14.74 9.81
C GLY A 2 -10.42 14.39 8.43
N THR A 3 -9.17 14.76 8.16
CA THR A 3 -8.45 14.59 6.90
C THR A 3 -8.58 13.14 6.41
N ARG A 4 -9.32 12.92 5.32
CA ARG A 4 -9.59 11.59 4.77
C ARG A 4 -8.28 11.08 4.14
N ARG A 5 -7.52 10.28 4.89
CA ARG A 5 -6.33 9.58 4.39
C ARG A 5 -6.75 8.65 3.24
N ALA A 6 -6.38 8.98 2.02
CA ALA A 6 -6.19 7.97 0.97
C ALA A 6 -4.91 7.23 1.37
N GLY A 7 -5.07 6.03 1.94
CA GLY A 7 -3.96 5.24 2.46
C GLY A 7 -3.12 4.69 1.32
N ALA A 8 -1.85 5.06 1.33
CA ALA A 8 -0.70 4.34 0.79
C ALA A 8 -0.83 3.74 -0.63
N LEU A 9 -0.21 4.44 -1.58
CA LEU A 9 0.33 3.82 -2.78
C LEU A 9 1.59 3.03 -2.36
N VAL A 10 1.62 1.72 -2.55
CA VAL A 10 2.86 0.91 -2.50
C VAL A 10 3.60 1.16 -3.82
N ALA A 11 4.89 0.92 -4.04
CA ALA A 11 6.14 1.08 -3.30
C ALA A 11 7.21 1.23 -4.41
N ASP A 12 8.16 2.16 -4.26
CA ASP A 12 9.25 2.34 -5.22
C ASP A 12 10.31 1.27 -4.97
N ARG A 13 10.74 0.58 -6.03
CA ARG A 13 11.94 -0.25 -5.95
C ARG A 13 13.13 0.69 -6.11
N THR A 14 13.87 0.95 -5.04
CA THR A 14 15.15 1.68 -5.19
C THR A 14 16.06 0.83 -6.08
N PRO A 15 16.51 1.33 -7.25
CA PRO A 15 17.20 0.47 -8.19
C PRO A 15 18.59 0.09 -7.66
N ALA A 16 18.95 -1.19 -7.79
CA ALA A 16 20.34 -1.51 -8.05
C ALA A 16 20.74 -0.75 -9.32
N ARG A 17 21.83 0.04 -9.26
CA ARG A 17 22.26 0.99 -10.30
C ARG A 17 21.92 0.49 -11.71
N GLY A 18 20.99 1.17 -12.39
CA GLY A 18 20.74 0.98 -13.83
C GLY A 18 19.40 0.41 -14.29
N SER A 19 18.42 0.11 -13.40
CA SER A 19 17.05 -0.25 -13.82
C SER A 19 16.05 0.88 -13.50
N GLY A 20 15.08 1.13 -14.38
CA GLY A 20 14.05 2.15 -14.17
C GLY A 20 13.19 1.87 -12.93
N ARG A 21 12.61 2.93 -12.35
CA ARG A 21 11.68 2.80 -11.22
C ARG A 21 10.43 2.04 -11.66
N GLU A 22 10.09 0.97 -10.94
CA GLU A 22 8.85 0.21 -11.15
C GLU A 22 7.82 0.64 -10.11
N ASN A 23 6.65 1.09 -10.56
CA ASN A 23 5.52 1.39 -9.67
C ASN A 23 4.82 0.08 -9.29
N ILE A 24 4.58 -0.17 -8.01
CA ILE A 24 4.01 -1.44 -7.53
C ILE A 24 2.84 -1.20 -6.57
N VAL A 25 1.60 -1.29 -7.01
CA VAL A 25 0.44 -1.05 -6.13
C VAL A 25 -0.03 -2.35 -5.46
N SER A 26 -0.29 -2.32 -4.15
CA SER A 26 -0.87 -3.49 -3.46
C SER A 26 -2.36 -3.63 -3.71
N VAL A 27 -2.83 -4.87 -3.87
CA VAL A 27 -4.27 -5.18 -3.87
C VAL A 27 -4.94 -4.82 -2.54
N ALA A 28 -4.18 -4.71 -1.43
CA ALA A 28 -4.71 -4.26 -0.15
C ALA A 28 -5.18 -2.79 -0.17
N SER A 29 -4.54 -1.94 -0.97
CA SER A 29 -5.00 -0.55 -1.18
C SER A 29 -6.36 -0.53 -1.92
N CYS A 30 -6.54 -1.42 -2.91
CA CYS A 30 -7.85 -1.61 -3.55
C CYS A 30 -8.90 -2.08 -2.55
N TRP A 31 -8.55 -3.06 -1.71
CA TRP A 31 -9.43 -3.56 -0.66
C TRP A 31 -9.84 -2.45 0.32
N GLU A 32 -8.92 -1.58 0.74
CA GLU A 32 -9.22 -0.42 1.59
C GLU A 32 -10.21 0.53 0.92
N VAL A 33 -10.00 0.85 -0.37
CA VAL A 33 -10.89 1.73 -1.14
C VAL A 33 -12.30 1.14 -1.25
N VAL A 34 -12.43 -0.16 -1.52
CA VAL A 34 -13.74 -0.85 -1.54
C VAL A 34 -14.47 -0.69 -0.21
N ILE A 35 -13.78 -0.94 0.91
CA ILE A 35 -14.38 -0.79 2.26
C ILE A 35 -14.76 0.67 2.54
N LYS A 36 -13.92 1.64 2.16
CA LYS A 36 -14.23 3.06 2.32
C LYS A 36 -15.45 3.49 1.48
N THR A 37 -15.58 2.98 0.26
CA THR A 37 -16.78 3.23 -0.58
C THR A 37 -18.03 2.64 0.07
N GLN A 38 -17.97 1.40 0.56
CA GLN A 38 -19.10 0.76 1.27
C GLN A 38 -19.52 1.52 2.54
N LYS A 39 -18.55 2.14 3.23
CA LYS A 39 -18.81 2.98 4.41
C LYS A 39 -19.28 4.41 4.06
N GLY A 40 -19.45 4.75 2.78
CA GLY A 40 -19.80 6.12 2.35
C GLY A 40 -18.68 7.14 2.56
N LEU A 41 -17.46 6.68 2.82
CA LEU A 41 -16.28 7.53 3.01
C LEU A 41 -15.64 7.96 1.68
N LEU A 42 -15.90 7.21 0.61
CA LEU A 42 -15.55 7.52 -0.77
C LEU A 42 -16.76 7.32 -1.67
N SER A 43 -16.84 8.07 -2.76
CA SER A 43 -17.89 7.94 -3.77
C SER A 43 -17.27 7.49 -5.09
N ILE A 44 -17.23 6.18 -5.32
CA ILE A 44 -16.71 5.57 -6.55
C ILE A 44 -17.82 4.70 -7.14
N SER A 45 -18.34 5.13 -8.30
CA SER A 45 -19.52 4.51 -8.93
C SER A 45 -19.21 3.16 -9.58
N ASP A 46 -18.01 3.00 -10.15
CA ASP A 46 -17.52 1.76 -10.76
C ASP A 46 -16.12 1.46 -10.24
N LEU A 47 -16.07 0.68 -9.15
CA LEU A 47 -14.82 0.29 -8.48
C LEU A 47 -13.91 -0.55 -9.38
N ALA A 48 -14.49 -1.42 -10.21
CA ALA A 48 -13.72 -2.32 -11.07
C ALA A 48 -13.00 -1.52 -12.17
N THR A 49 -13.72 -0.63 -12.85
CA THR A 49 -13.12 0.25 -13.87
C THR A 49 -12.17 1.25 -13.23
N TRP A 50 -12.50 1.79 -12.06
CA TRP A 50 -11.61 2.71 -11.33
C TRP A 50 -10.26 2.05 -11.03
N TRP A 51 -10.26 0.83 -10.48
CA TRP A 51 -9.03 0.14 -10.12
C TRP A 51 -8.16 -0.17 -11.34
N ARG A 52 -8.76 -0.71 -12.41
CA ARG A 52 -8.04 -1.00 -13.66
C ARG A 52 -7.40 0.27 -14.24
N ARG A 53 -8.15 1.37 -14.32
CA ARG A 53 -7.63 2.65 -14.81
C ARG A 53 -6.54 3.22 -13.92
N ALA A 54 -6.67 3.11 -12.60
CA ALA A 54 -5.66 3.57 -11.67
C ALA A 54 -4.32 2.83 -11.88
N ALA A 55 -4.37 1.50 -12.04
CA ALA A 55 -3.19 0.70 -12.33
C ALA A 55 -2.56 1.03 -13.69
N GLU A 56 -3.39 1.21 -14.73
CA GLU A 56 -2.94 1.60 -16.08
C GLU A 56 -2.28 2.99 -16.11
N LEU A 57 -2.93 4.00 -15.53
CA LEU A 57 -2.44 5.39 -15.51
C LEU A 57 -1.14 5.55 -14.72
N THR A 58 -0.93 4.71 -13.71
CA THR A 58 0.29 4.71 -12.89
C THR A 58 1.36 3.77 -13.43
N ALA A 59 1.09 3.04 -14.53
CA ALA A 59 1.92 1.95 -15.02
C ALA A 59 2.35 1.00 -13.89
N ALA A 60 1.44 0.76 -12.93
CA ALA A 60 1.76 0.04 -11.72
C ALA A 60 1.52 -1.46 -11.88
N ARG A 61 2.50 -2.26 -11.48
CA ARG A 61 2.30 -3.69 -11.29
C ARG A 61 1.50 -3.93 -10.02
N VAL A 62 0.46 -4.76 -10.09
CA VAL A 62 -0.32 -5.14 -8.92
C VAL A 62 0.44 -6.20 -8.09
N LEU A 63 0.58 -5.95 -6.79
CA LEU A 63 1.12 -6.88 -5.80
C LEU A 63 -0.01 -7.56 -5.03
N ASN A 64 -0.16 -8.87 -5.25
CA ASN A 64 -1.10 -9.71 -4.52
C ASN A 64 -0.60 -9.98 -3.09
N VAL A 65 -1.53 -10.14 -2.15
CA VAL A 65 -1.20 -10.62 -0.81
C VAL A 65 -0.89 -12.12 -0.87
N ARG A 66 0.24 -12.53 -0.30
CA ARG A 66 0.76 -13.91 -0.24
C ARG A 66 0.95 -14.33 1.22
N SER A 67 1.03 -15.64 1.47
CA SER A 67 1.27 -16.17 2.82
C SER A 67 2.53 -15.61 3.48
N SER A 68 3.60 -15.36 2.70
CA SER A 68 4.83 -14.71 3.18
C SER A 68 4.58 -13.32 3.79
N HIS A 69 3.60 -12.57 3.27
CA HIS A 69 3.20 -11.27 3.81
C HIS A 69 2.52 -11.41 5.17
N ILE A 70 1.75 -12.46 5.37
CA ILE A 70 1.09 -12.75 6.65
C ILE A 70 2.12 -13.18 7.70
N THR A 71 3.12 -13.97 7.31
CA THR A 71 4.24 -14.30 8.21
C THR A 71 5.04 -13.05 8.60
N ALA A 72 5.32 -12.16 7.64
CA ALA A 72 5.98 -10.89 7.92
C ALA A 72 5.16 -9.98 8.84
N LEU A 73 3.83 -9.97 8.67
CA LEU A 73 2.87 -9.24 9.50
C LEU A 73 2.93 -9.68 10.97
N ALA A 74 3.03 -10.98 11.23
CA ALA A 74 3.13 -11.53 12.59
C ALA A 74 4.38 -11.04 13.34
N ALA A 75 5.45 -10.71 12.61
CA ALA A 75 6.70 -10.19 13.16
C ALA A 75 6.74 -8.65 13.27
N LEU A 76 5.66 -7.94 12.95
CA LEU A 76 5.60 -6.49 13.07
C LEU A 76 5.22 -6.04 14.48
N PRO A 77 5.88 -4.99 15.03
CA PRO A 77 5.45 -4.38 16.27
C PRO A 77 4.04 -3.78 16.15
N MET A 78 3.31 -3.77 17.27
CA MET A 78 1.93 -3.29 17.38
C MET A 78 1.85 -1.75 17.47
N LEU A 79 2.39 -1.04 16.47
CA LEU A 79 2.36 0.43 16.43
C LEU A 79 1.09 0.97 15.76
N HIS A 80 0.63 0.35 14.67
CA HIS A 80 -0.62 0.72 13.98
C HIS A 80 -1.76 -0.24 14.34
N LYS A 81 -2.98 0.31 14.41
CA LYS A 81 -4.21 -0.47 14.64
C LYS A 81 -4.92 -0.85 13.34
N ASP A 82 -4.71 -0.08 12.27
CA ASP A 82 -5.36 -0.34 11.00
C ASP A 82 -4.76 -1.60 10.34
N PRO A 83 -5.56 -2.65 10.07
CA PRO A 83 -5.06 -3.85 9.40
C PRO A 83 -4.51 -3.58 8.00
N PHE A 84 -4.99 -2.55 7.29
CA PHE A 84 -4.52 -2.18 5.95
C PHE A 84 -3.10 -1.62 5.99
N ASP A 85 -2.86 -0.63 6.85
CA ASP A 85 -1.50 -0.09 7.03
C ASP A 85 -0.52 -1.22 7.39
N ARG A 86 -0.92 -2.10 8.30
CA ARG A 86 -0.07 -3.21 8.74
C ARG A 86 0.25 -4.21 7.63
N ILE A 87 -0.71 -4.59 6.79
CA ILE A 87 -0.42 -5.52 5.69
C ILE A 87 0.46 -4.85 4.62
N LEU A 88 0.31 -3.55 4.38
CA LEU A 88 1.15 -2.80 3.45
C LEU A 88 2.61 -2.72 3.94
N ILE A 89 2.81 -2.47 5.23
CA ILE A 89 4.14 -2.52 5.87
C ILE A 89 4.72 -3.94 5.78
N ALA A 90 3.91 -4.96 6.01
CA ALA A 90 4.36 -6.34 5.93
C ALA A 90 4.76 -6.75 4.50
N GLN A 91 4.03 -6.28 3.48
CA GLN A 91 4.41 -6.46 2.08
C GLN A 91 5.70 -5.73 1.75
N ALA A 92 5.85 -4.47 2.16
CA ALA A 92 7.09 -3.71 1.97
C ALA A 92 8.29 -4.43 2.59
N LYS A 93 8.15 -4.92 3.82
CA LYS A 93 9.19 -5.70 4.52
C LYS A 93 9.52 -7.00 3.80
N ALA A 94 8.51 -7.78 3.40
CA ALA A 94 8.69 -9.10 2.79
C ALA A 94 9.26 -9.03 1.36
N GLU A 95 8.93 -7.99 0.61
CA GLU A 95 9.40 -7.79 -0.76
C GLU A 95 10.68 -6.95 -0.84
N GLY A 96 11.13 -6.35 0.28
CA GLY A 96 12.26 -5.42 0.29
C GLY A 96 11.98 -4.15 -0.50
N LEU A 97 10.75 -3.62 -0.42
CA LEU A 97 10.29 -2.43 -1.14
C LEU A 97 10.19 -1.22 -0.20
N ALA A 98 10.28 -0.01 -0.78
CA ALA A 98 10.08 1.24 -0.04
C ALA A 98 8.62 1.69 -0.08
N LEU A 99 7.96 1.85 1.07
CA LEU A 99 6.55 2.22 1.13
C LEU A 99 6.37 3.73 0.92
N VAL A 100 5.59 4.14 -0.09
CA VAL A 100 5.25 5.55 -0.32
C VAL A 100 4.03 5.90 0.55
N THR A 101 4.21 6.85 1.47
CA THR A 101 3.18 7.19 2.45
C THR A 101 3.38 8.58 3.02
N ASN A 102 2.27 9.27 3.27
CA ASN A 102 2.24 10.54 4.00
C ASN A 102 2.06 10.33 5.52
N ASP A 103 2.26 9.10 6.01
CA ASP A 103 2.18 8.80 7.45
C ASP A 103 3.57 8.67 8.07
N ALA A 104 3.95 9.66 8.87
CA ALA A 104 5.29 9.74 9.47
C ALA A 104 5.59 8.58 10.42
N SER A 105 4.57 8.05 11.12
CA SER A 105 4.72 6.94 12.06
C SER A 105 5.13 5.64 11.40
N ILE A 106 5.01 5.52 10.07
CA ILE A 106 5.51 4.34 9.36
C ILE A 106 7.05 4.25 9.42
N GLY A 107 7.74 5.38 9.60
CA GLY A 107 9.20 5.40 9.81
C GLY A 107 9.67 4.71 11.10
N GLU A 108 8.75 4.38 12.02
CA GLU A 108 9.05 3.60 13.23
C GLU A 108 9.15 2.08 12.96
N TYR A 109 8.73 1.63 11.77
CA TYR A 109 8.93 0.26 11.33
C TYR A 109 10.30 0.07 10.67
N PRO A 110 10.86 -1.16 10.70
CA PRO A 110 12.12 -1.48 10.04
C PRO A 110 11.92 -1.66 8.52
N ILE A 111 11.40 -0.63 7.84
CA ILE A 111 11.22 -0.55 6.39
C ILE A 111 11.67 0.82 5.87
N GLN A 112 11.95 0.92 4.58
CA GLN A 112 12.15 2.22 3.95
C GLN A 112 10.80 2.88 3.67
N ALA A 113 10.64 4.14 4.08
CA ALA A 113 9.46 4.95 3.79
C ALA A 113 9.85 6.16 2.91
N LEU A 114 9.00 6.47 1.93
CA LEU A 114 9.13 7.62 1.03
C LEU A 114 7.90 8.51 1.18
N TRP A 115 8.08 9.83 1.07
CA TRP A 115 7.03 10.84 1.16
C TRP A 115 6.67 11.40 -0.21
#